data_AF-A0A929CG90-F1
#
_entry.id   AF-A0A929CG90-F1
#
_cell.length_a   1.000
_cell.length_b   1.000
_cell.length_c   1.000
_cell.angle_alpha   90.00
_cell.angle_beta   90.00
_cell.angle_gamma   90.00
#
_symmetry.space_group_name_H-M   'P 1'
#
loop_
_entity.id
_entity.type
_entity.pdbx_description
1 polymer ?
#
loop_
_entity_poly.entity_id
_entity_poly.type
_entity_poly.pdbx_seq_one_letter_code
_entity_poly.pdbx_strand_id
1 'polypeptide(L)'
;MLEIVEKTLLTGIGALALTQKKAEELIDDLKKRMNLTEEEGKKLLEKLQDAAKDNQQKLEELARDEVKKACERIGVVTVKEFEKLQHKVEHLEKQLKAREK
;
A
#
# COMPACT_ATOMS: atom_id res chain seq x y z
N MET A 1 20.29 -10.06 -21.97
CA MET A 1 20.79 -8.67 -21.88
C MET A 1 19.68 -7.72 -21.45
N LEU A 2 18.60 -7.57 -22.23
CA LEU A 2 17.43 -6.73 -21.87
C LEU A 2 16.81 -7.09 -20.51
N GLU A 3 16.57 -8.38 -20.22
CA GLU A 3 16.03 -8.80 -18.92
C GLU A 3 16.91 -8.44 -17.72
N ILE A 4 18.24 -8.40 -17.89
CA ILE A 4 19.17 -8.07 -16.80
C ILE A 4 19.12 -6.57 -16.55
N VAL A 5 19.03 -5.76 -17.60
CA VAL A 5 18.85 -4.30 -17.48
C VAL A 5 17.47 -3.96 -16.91
N GLU A 6 16.41 -4.64 -17.36
CA GLU A 6 15.05 -4.55 -16.81
C GLU A 6 15.05 -4.86 -15.30
N LYS A 7 15.66 -5.98 -14.88
CA LYS A 7 15.78 -6.35 -13.46
C LYS A 7 16.65 -5.40 -12.65
N THR A 8 17.75 -4.91 -13.21
CA THR A 8 18.67 -3.98 -12.51
C THR A 8 18.01 -2.61 -12.34
N LEU A 9 17.27 -2.13 -13.35
CA LEU A 9 16.51 -0.89 -13.26
C LEU A 9 15.35 -1.02 -12.27
N LEU A 10 14.55 -2.09 -12.34
CA LEU A 10 13.48 -2.37 -11.37
C LEU A 10 14.01 -2.41 -9.93
N THR A 11 15.21 -2.97 -9.73
CA THR A 11 15.85 -3.04 -8.42
C THR A 11 16.41 -1.67 -7.98
N GLY A 12 16.97 -0.88 -8.91
CA GLY A 12 17.48 0.48 -8.62
C GLY A 12 16.36 1.52 -8.41
N ILE A 13 15.22 1.31 -9.04
CA ILE A 13 14.02 2.14 -8.90
C ILE A 13 13.31 1.85 -7.56
N GLY A 14 13.55 0.69 -6.94
CA GLY A 14 12.99 0.34 -5.63
C GLY A 14 13.27 1.33 -4.50
N ALA A 15 14.22 2.27 -4.67
CA ALA A 15 14.53 3.32 -3.70
C ALA A 15 14.05 4.74 -4.10
N LEU A 16 13.71 4.97 -5.37
CA LEU A 16 13.21 6.27 -5.86
C LEU A 16 11.77 6.07 -6.29
N ALA A 17 10.82 6.66 -5.56
CA ALA A 17 9.39 6.60 -5.87
C ALA A 17 9.16 6.69 -7.40
N LEU A 18 8.82 5.57 -8.02
CA LEU A 18 8.62 5.51 -9.46
C LEU A 18 7.34 6.27 -9.78
N THR A 19 7.47 7.48 -10.33
CA THR A 19 6.33 8.24 -10.82
C THR A 19 6.11 7.93 -12.29
N GLN A 20 4.86 8.09 -12.77
CA GLN A 20 4.53 7.89 -14.17
C GLN A 20 5.45 8.69 -15.10
N LYS A 21 5.69 9.97 -14.77
CA LYS A 21 6.61 10.84 -15.51
C LYS A 21 8.05 10.30 -15.52
N LYS A 22 8.54 9.77 -14.39
CA LYS A 22 9.90 9.23 -14.32
C LYS A 22 10.05 7.92 -15.08
N ALA A 23 9.01 7.09 -15.10
CA ALA A 23 8.97 5.88 -15.91
C ALA A 23 9.01 6.21 -17.41
N GLU A 24 8.22 7.21 -17.84
CA GLU A 24 8.22 7.69 -19.23
C GLU A 24 9.59 8.25 -19.65
N GLU A 25 10.22 9.09 -18.83
CA GLU A 25 11.58 9.62 -19.08
C GLU A 25 12.62 8.49 -19.20
N LEU A 26 12.55 7.49 -18.33
CA LEU A 26 13.48 6.35 -18.32
C LEU A 26 13.36 5.51 -19.60
N ILE A 27 12.13 5.28 -20.06
CA ILE A 27 11.85 4.54 -21.29
C ILE A 27 12.39 5.31 -22.50
N ASP A 28 12.21 6.63 -22.53
CA ASP A 28 12.70 7.47 -23.62
C ASP A 28 14.24 7.46 -23.70
N ASP A 29 14.91 7.46 -22.55
CA ASP A 29 16.37 7.28 -22.46
C ASP A 29 16.82 5.89 -22.91
N LEU A 30 16.05 4.84 -22.58
CA LEU A 30 16.36 3.46 -22.99
C LEU A 30 16.15 3.24 -24.49
N LYS A 31 15.12 3.85 -25.09
CA LYS A 31 14.93 3.86 -26.55
C LYS A 31 16.13 4.48 -27.26
N LYS A 32 16.62 5.62 -26.77
CA LYS A 32 17.78 6.35 -27.33
C LYS A 32 19.10 5.59 -27.15
N ARG A 33 19.28 4.90 -26.01
CA ARG A 33 20.55 4.25 -25.67
C ARG A 33 20.65 2.78 -26.10
N MET A 34 19.53 2.08 -26.21
CA MET A 34 19.49 0.63 -26.46
C MET A 34 18.76 0.22 -27.75
N ASN A 35 18.37 1.17 -28.61
CA ASN A 35 17.62 0.87 -29.84
C ASN A 35 16.38 -0.01 -29.59
N LEU A 36 15.70 0.20 -28.46
CA LEU A 36 14.42 -0.47 -28.22
C LEU A 36 13.41 -0.02 -29.28
N THR A 37 12.66 -0.99 -29.79
CA THR A 37 11.50 -0.69 -30.63
C THR A 37 10.39 -0.04 -29.81
N GLU A 38 9.49 0.69 -30.48
CA GLU A 38 8.32 1.31 -29.85
C GLU A 38 7.46 0.30 -29.07
N GLU A 39 7.31 -0.92 -29.60
CA GLU A 39 6.55 -1.99 -28.93
C GLU A 39 7.23 -2.50 -27.67
N GLU A 40 8.55 -2.70 -27.68
CA GLU A 40 9.31 -3.13 -26.51
C GLU A 40 9.29 -2.07 -25.41
N GLY A 41 9.39 -0.78 -25.79
CA GLY A 41 9.26 0.32 -24.87
C GLY A 41 7.88 0.36 -24.19
N LYS A 42 6.79 0.21 -24.96
CA LYS A 42 5.44 0.16 -24.38
C LYS A 42 5.25 -0.99 -23.41
N LYS A 43 5.70 -2.20 -23.77
CA LYS A 43 5.62 -3.39 -22.90
C LYS A 43 6.41 -3.20 -21.59
N LEU A 44 7.57 -2.55 -21.66
CA LEU A 44 8.38 -2.27 -20.47
C LEU A 44 7.69 -1.24 -19.57
N LEU A 45 7.09 -0.19 -20.14
CA LEU A 45 6.36 0.82 -19.36
C LEU A 45 5.19 0.20 -18.61
N GLU A 46 4.41 -0.64 -19.29
CA GLU A 46 3.25 -1.32 -18.69
C GLU A 46 3.67 -2.20 -17.50
N LYS A 47 4.70 -3.03 -17.68
CA LYS A 47 5.27 -3.83 -16.60
C LYS A 47 5.78 -3.00 -15.42
N LEU A 48 6.43 -1.87 -15.69
CA LEU A 48 6.93 -0.96 -14.64
C LEU A 48 5.78 -0.33 -13.86
N GLN A 49 4.71 0.07 -14.55
CA GLN A 49 3.51 0.65 -13.92
C GLN A 49 2.78 -0.38 -13.07
N ASP A 50 2.63 -1.62 -13.54
CA ASP A 50 1.98 -2.68 -12.79
C ASP A 50 2.80 -3.09 -11.56
N ALA A 51 4.12 -3.26 -11.71
CA ALA A 51 5.01 -3.53 -10.59
C ALA A 51 4.98 -2.41 -9.53
N ALA A 52 4.90 -1.15 -9.97
CA ALA A 52 4.78 -0.01 -9.05
C ALA A 52 3.46 -0.03 -8.28
N LYS A 53 2.33 -0.29 -8.95
CA LYS A 53 1.01 -0.40 -8.31
C LYS A 53 0.99 -1.53 -7.27
N ASP A 54 1.48 -2.71 -7.62
CA ASP A 54 1.53 -3.85 -6.71
C ASP A 54 2.38 -3.56 -5.49
N ASN A 55 3.54 -2.91 -5.68
CA ASN A 55 4.42 -2.54 -4.59
C ASN A 55 3.80 -1.46 -3.69
N GLN A 56 3.09 -0.49 -4.27
CA GLN A 56 2.36 0.52 -3.52
C GLN A 56 1.27 -0.10 -2.64
N GLN A 57 0.48 -1.04 -3.18
CA GLN A 57 -0.56 -1.73 -2.40
C GLN A 57 0.02 -2.50 -1.21
N LYS A 58 1.13 -3.23 -1.42
CA LYS A 58 1.83 -3.94 -0.34
C LYS A 58 2.36 -2.99 0.73
N LEU A 59 2.95 -1.85 0.31
CA LEU A 59 3.42 -0.83 1.25
C LEU A 59 2.27 -0.22 2.06
N GLU A 60 1.14 0.07 1.42
CA GLU A 60 -0.05 0.58 2.11
C GLU A 60 -0.61 -0.44 3.12
N GLU A 61 -0.58 -1.73 2.80
CA GLU A 61 -1.01 -2.79 3.71
C GLU A 61 -0.06 -2.93 4.91
N LEU A 62 1.25 -2.93 4.68
CA LEU A 62 2.27 -2.94 5.73
C LEU A 62 2.15 -1.71 6.64
N ALA A 63 1.96 -0.52 6.06
CA ALA A 63 1.77 0.70 6.81
C ALA A 63 0.50 0.65 7.66
N ARG A 64 -0.62 0.15 7.12
CA ARG A 64 -1.87 -0.05 7.88
C ARG A 64 -1.68 -1.01 9.04
N ASP A 65 -0.98 -2.11 8.83
CA ASP A 65 -0.72 -3.10 9.88
C ASP A 65 0.20 -2.54 10.97
N GLU A 66 1.24 -1.78 10.61
CA GLU A 66 2.12 -1.15 11.59
C GLU A 66 1.39 -0.08 12.40
N VAL A 67 0.54 0.76 11.77
CA VAL A 67 -0.31 1.72 12.49
C VAL A 67 -1.25 1.01 13.44
N LYS A 68 -1.88 -0.09 13.02
CA LYS A 68 -2.76 -0.88 13.87
C LYS A 68 -2.02 -1.45 15.08
N LYS A 69 -0.85 -2.05 14.88
CA LYS A 69 0.02 -2.56 15.97
C LYS A 69 0.47 -1.44 16.90
N ALA A 70 0.79 -0.26 16.37
CA ALA A 70 1.16 0.89 17.18
C ALA A 70 -0.01 1.31 18.09
N CYS A 71 -1.23 1.43 17.54
CA CYS A 71 -2.45 1.71 18.32
C CYS A 71 -2.70 0.65 19.41
N GLU A 72 -2.51 -0.63 19.11
CA GLU A 72 -2.63 -1.72 20.08
C GLU A 72 -1.60 -1.58 21.22
N ARG A 73 -0.34 -1.25 20.91
CA ARG A 73 0.73 -1.07 21.91
C ARG A 73 0.48 0.08 22.88
N ILE A 74 -0.11 1.18 22.40
CA ILE A 74 -0.44 2.34 23.24
C ILE A 74 -1.82 2.22 23.91
N GLY A 75 -2.54 1.12 23.68
CA GLY A 75 -3.84 0.84 24.32
C GLY A 75 -5.01 1.65 23.75
N VAL A 76 -4.90 2.15 22.51
CA VAL A 76 -6.03 2.84 21.85
C VAL A 76 -7.06 1.80 21.43
N VAL A 77 -8.26 1.92 22.00
CA VAL A 77 -9.41 1.10 21.63
C VAL A 77 -10.02 1.56 20.31
N THR A 78 -10.49 0.62 19.49
CA THR A 78 -11.21 0.95 18.26
C THR A 78 -12.61 1.47 18.56
N VAL A 79 -13.18 2.26 17.65
CA VAL A 79 -14.57 2.73 17.76
C VAL A 79 -15.55 1.56 17.94
N LYS A 80 -15.33 0.44 17.22
CA LYS A 80 -16.16 -0.76 17.33
C LYS A 80 -16.09 -1.41 18.72
N GLU A 81 -14.93 -1.41 19.36
CA GLU A 81 -14.77 -1.93 20.72
C GLU A 81 -15.43 -1.01 21.75
N PHE A 82 -15.32 0.30 21.54
CA PHE A 82 -16.00 1.30 22.36
C PHE A 82 -17.53 1.18 22.27
N GLU A 83 -18.09 1.08 21.06
CA GLU A 83 -19.54 0.88 20.85
C GLU A 83 -20.04 -0.42 21.49
N LYS A 84 -19.28 -1.52 21.39
CA LYS A 84 -19.59 -2.77 22.09
C LYS A 84 -19.64 -2.59 23.61
N LEU A 85 -18.72 -1.80 24.17
CA LEU A 85 -18.71 -1.49 25.60
C LEU A 85 -19.92 -0.64 25.98
N GLN A 86 -20.24 0.40 25.20
CA GLN A 86 -21.39 1.26 25.40
C GLN A 86 -22.70 0.46 25.42
N HIS A 87 -22.91 -0.43 24.45
CA HIS A 87 -24.10 -1.28 24.43
C HIS A 87 -24.20 -2.23 25.63
N LYS A 88 -23.07 -2.78 26.09
CA LYS A 88 -23.04 -3.59 27.31
C LYS A 88 -23.43 -2.76 28.54
N VAL A 89 -22.91 -1.53 28.65
CA VAL A 89 -23.26 -0.61 29.73
C VAL A 89 -24.77 -0.31 29.72
N GLU A 90 -25.32 0.09 28.57
CA GLU A 90 -26.76 0.35 28.43
C GLU A 90 -27.62 -0.87 28.79
N HIS A 91 -27.19 -2.07 28.42
CA HIS A 91 -27.88 -3.31 28.77
C HIS A 91 -27.88 -3.56 30.28
N LEU A 92 -26.73 -3.40 30.93
CA LEU A 92 -26.59 -3.56 32.38
C LEU A 92 -27.40 -2.51 33.14
N GLU A 93 -27.39 -1.25 32.70
CA GLU A 93 -28.20 -0.18 33.27
C GLU A 93 -29.71 -0.50 33.21
N LYS A 94 -30.19 -1.07 32.10
CA LYS A 94 -31.58 -1.52 31.97
C LYS A 94 -31.90 -2.66 32.94
N GLN A 95 -31.01 -3.64 33.10
CA GLN A 95 -31.20 -4.75 34.04
C GLN A 95 -31.23 -4.28 35.50
N LEU A 96 -30.36 -3.35 35.87
CA LEU A 96 -30.34 -2.76 37.22
C LEU A 96 -31.65 -2.02 37.53
N LYS A 97 -32.11 -1.16 36.62
CA LYS A 97 -33.40 -0.47 36.76
C LYS A 97 -34.60 -1.42 36.86
N ALA A 98 -34.53 -2.57 36.21
CA ALA A 98 -35.58 -3.59 36.29
C ALA A 98 -35.56 -4.39 37.59
N ARG A 99 -34.41 -4.46 38.29
CA ARG A 99 -34.26 -5.10 39.60
C ARG A 99 -34.59 -4.18 40.78
N GLU A 100 -34.50 -2.87 40.60
CA GLU A 100 -34.85 -1.86 41.61
C GLU A 100 -36.34 -1.50 41.64
N LYS A 101 -37.13 -2.00 40.69
CA LYS A 101 -38.60 -1.95 40.69
C LYS A 101 -39.19 -3.23 41.28
#